data_AF-A3YW78-F1
#
_entry.id   AF-A3YW78-F1
#
_cell.length_a   1.000
_cell.length_b   1.000
_cell.length_c   1.000
_cell.angle_alpha   90.00
_cell.angle_beta   90.00
_cell.angle_gamma   90.00
#
_symmetry.space_group_name_H-M   'P 1'
#
loop_
_entity.id
_entity.type
_entity.pdbx_description
1 polymer ?
#
loop_
_entity_poly.entity_id
_entity_poly.type
_entity_poly.pdbx_seq_one_letter_code
_entity_poly.pdbx_strand_id
1 'polypeptide(L)'
;MPLNRRRSALGGKLHELAQDTPMALDLNDPELEFSDLVYAYQSWVMAVINDEKLGGEEKLLTDDITEDALNSMRFLPGEVTSAIETSLARVYDVDPDELAELLFPGED
;
A
#
# COMPACT_ATOMS: atom_id res chain seq x y z
N MET A 1 -8.93 32.92 47.12
CA MET A 1 -9.87 32.77 45.98
C MET A 1 -9.27 33.48 44.77
N PRO A 2 -9.41 32.96 43.53
CA PRO A 2 -8.77 31.74 43.01
C PRO A 2 -7.72 32.04 41.92
N LEU A 3 -6.83 31.07 41.73
CA LEU A 3 -6.00 30.88 40.54
C LEU A 3 -6.88 30.77 39.29
N ASN A 4 -6.52 31.44 38.20
CA ASN A 4 -7.00 31.03 36.88
C ASN A 4 -5.84 31.03 35.86
N ARG A 5 -5.22 29.85 35.74
CA ARG A 5 -4.37 29.44 34.61
C ARG A 5 -5.20 29.55 33.33
N ARG A 6 -4.86 30.47 32.44
CA ARG A 6 -5.13 30.29 31.01
C ARG A 6 -3.93 29.60 30.37
N ARG A 7 -3.83 28.28 30.59
CA ARG A 7 -3.06 27.38 29.71
C ARG A 7 -4.09 26.68 28.84
N SER A 8 -4.28 27.14 27.61
CA SER A 8 -4.67 26.27 26.50
C SER A 8 -4.48 27.03 25.19
N ALA A 9 -3.26 26.96 24.66
CA ALA A 9 -2.94 27.25 23.26
C ALA A 9 -2.16 26.08 22.66
N LEU A 10 -2.44 24.87 23.14
CA LEU A 10 -1.78 23.61 22.74
C LEU A 10 -2.79 22.60 22.16
N GLY A 11 -3.99 23.06 21.76
CA GLY A 11 -5.00 22.21 21.13
C GLY A 11 -5.02 22.27 19.59
N GLY A 12 -4.23 23.15 18.97
CA GLY A 12 -4.30 23.40 17.52
C GLY A 12 -3.21 22.73 16.67
N LYS A 13 -2.26 22.02 17.28
CA LYS A 13 -1.07 21.51 16.57
C LYS A 13 -0.92 19.99 16.61
N LEU A 14 -1.99 19.29 16.98
CA LEU A 14 -2.07 17.83 16.98
C LEU A 14 -2.96 17.28 15.85
N HIS A 15 -3.49 18.15 14.99
CA HIS A 15 -4.27 17.74 13.80
C HIS A 15 -3.42 17.71 12.52
N GLU A 16 -2.14 18.12 12.59
CA GLU A 16 -1.26 18.27 11.42
C GLU A 16 -0.17 17.17 11.37
N LEU A 17 -0.32 16.10 12.15
CA LEU A 17 0.60 14.96 12.20
C LEU A 17 -0.12 13.61 11.98
N ALA A 18 -1.30 13.63 11.36
CA ALA A 18 -2.11 12.45 11.08
C ALA A 18 -2.23 12.17 9.57
N GLN A 19 -1.13 12.31 8.82
CA GLN A 19 -1.06 11.92 7.40
C GLN A 19 0.11 10.96 7.16
N ASP A 20 0.23 9.96 8.03
CA ASP A 20 1.14 8.82 7.81
C ASP A 20 0.41 7.52 8.13
N THR A 21 -0.83 7.45 7.63
CA THR A 21 -1.57 6.20 7.46
C THR A 21 -1.39 5.85 5.98
N PRO A 22 -1.16 4.59 5.58
CA PRO A 22 -1.15 4.23 4.16
C PRO A 22 -2.42 4.83 3.55
N MET A 23 -2.22 5.78 2.65
CA MET A 23 -3.31 6.57 2.09
C MET A 23 -4.16 5.61 1.28
N ALA A 24 -5.29 5.20 1.86
CA ALA A 24 -6.32 4.49 1.12
C ALA A 24 -6.57 5.22 -0.19
N LEU A 25 -6.52 4.49 -1.30
CA LEU A 25 -6.53 5.05 -2.64
C LEU A 25 -7.89 5.69 -2.93
N ASP A 26 -7.93 7.02 -3.06
CA ASP A 26 -9.15 7.73 -3.46
C ASP A 26 -9.19 7.94 -4.97
N LEU A 27 -9.97 7.10 -5.66
CA LEU A 27 -10.16 7.20 -7.11
C LEU A 27 -10.88 8.48 -7.57
N ASN A 28 -11.49 9.24 -6.65
CA ASN A 28 -12.16 10.50 -6.97
C ASN A 28 -11.28 11.72 -6.69
N ASP A 29 -10.07 11.53 -6.17
CA ASP A 29 -9.15 12.63 -5.90
C ASP A 29 -8.70 13.26 -7.24
N PRO A 30 -8.95 14.56 -7.48
CA PRO A 30 -8.48 15.24 -8.67
C PRO A 30 -6.95 15.32 -8.78
N GLU A 31 -6.24 15.16 -7.67
CA GLU A 31 -4.77 15.15 -7.63
C GLU A 31 -4.19 13.73 -7.73
N LEU A 32 -5.02 12.70 -7.94
CA LEU A 32 -4.56 11.31 -8.09
C LEU A 32 -3.61 11.17 -9.29
N GLU A 33 -2.40 10.69 -9.04
CA GLU A 33 -1.38 10.48 -10.06
C GLU A 33 -1.24 9.01 -10.45
N PHE A 34 -0.69 8.78 -11.65
CA PHE A 34 -0.37 7.42 -12.10
C PHE A 34 0.63 6.71 -11.16
N SER A 35 1.53 7.46 -10.51
CA SER A 35 2.46 6.92 -9.52
C SER A 35 1.76 6.35 -8.30
N ASP A 36 0.60 6.89 -7.91
CA ASP A 36 -0.15 6.40 -6.76
C ASP A 36 -0.75 5.02 -7.05
N LEU A 37 -1.25 4.82 -8.28
CA LEU A 37 -1.72 3.52 -8.76
C LEU A 37 -0.59 2.48 -8.79
N VAL A 38 0.59 2.89 -9.30
CA VAL A 38 1.78 2.04 -9.32
C VAL A 38 2.22 1.69 -7.90
N TYR A 39 2.21 2.66 -6.98
CA TYR A 39 2.60 2.47 -5.60
C TYR A 39 1.65 1.54 -4.86
N ALA A 40 0.34 1.69 -5.03
CA ALA A 40 -0.66 0.80 -4.45
C ALA A 40 -0.44 -0.65 -4.90
N TYR A 41 -0.28 -0.87 -6.21
CA TYR A 41 -0.02 -2.22 -6.74
C TYR A 41 1.31 -2.79 -6.25
N GLN A 42 2.38 -2.00 -6.30
CA GLN A 42 3.70 -2.40 -5.81
C GLN A 42 3.68 -2.76 -4.33
N SER A 43 2.96 -1.99 -3.51
CA SER A 43 2.85 -2.23 -2.07
C SER A 43 2.16 -3.54 -1.77
N TRP A 44 1.12 -3.88 -2.53
CA TRP A 44 0.45 -5.18 -2.41
C TRP A 44 1.36 -6.34 -2.81
N VAL A 45 2.08 -6.27 -3.94
CA VAL A 45 3.02 -7.34 -4.33
C VAL A 45 4.12 -7.53 -3.27
N MET A 46 4.66 -6.43 -2.73
CA MET A 46 5.63 -6.49 -1.63
C MET A 46 5.04 -7.12 -0.36
N ALA A 47 3.79 -6.78 -0.02
CA ALA A 47 3.09 -7.35 1.13
C ALA A 47 2.84 -8.86 0.97
N VAL A 48 2.41 -9.30 -0.22
CA VAL A 48 2.24 -10.73 -0.53
C VAL A 48 3.56 -11.48 -0.42
N ILE A 49 4.66 -10.94 -0.99
CA ILE A 49 5.99 -11.54 -0.85
C ILE A 49 6.39 -11.63 0.63
N ASN A 50 6.22 -10.54 1.39
CA ASN A 50 6.59 -10.53 2.80
C ASN A 50 5.84 -11.58 3.61
N ASP A 51 4.52 -11.61 3.48
CA ASP A 51 3.64 -12.40 4.34
C ASP A 51 3.63 -13.88 3.92
N GLU A 52 3.53 -14.17 2.62
CA GLU A 52 3.32 -15.54 2.12
C GLU A 52 4.63 -16.24 1.75
N LYS A 53 5.66 -15.51 1.31
CA LYS A 53 6.92 -16.11 0.86
C LYS A 53 8.04 -16.01 1.89
N LEU A 54 8.24 -14.83 2.49
CA LEU A 54 9.34 -14.60 3.43
C LEU A 54 8.97 -14.92 4.88
N GLY A 55 7.67 -14.98 5.20
CA GLY A 55 7.18 -15.20 6.56
C GLY A 55 7.61 -14.06 7.50
N GLY A 56 7.49 -12.82 7.04
CA GLY A 56 7.88 -11.62 7.77
C GLY A 56 7.29 -11.55 9.19
N GLU A 57 8.03 -10.95 10.12
CA GLU A 57 7.61 -10.82 11.52
C GLU A 57 6.38 -9.92 11.69
N GLU A 58 6.27 -8.90 10.82
CA GLU A 58 5.15 -7.98 10.76
C GLU A 58 4.28 -8.34 9.55
N LYS A 59 2.96 -8.42 9.79
CA LYS A 59 1.96 -8.65 8.76
C LYS A 59 1.76 -7.35 7.96
N LEU A 60 2.13 -7.36 6.68
CA LEU A 60 1.97 -6.22 5.78
C LEU A 60 0.70 -6.33 4.93
N LEU A 61 0.22 -7.54 4.64
CA LEU A 61 -0.95 -7.73 3.80
C LEU A 61 -2.22 -7.39 4.57
N THR A 62 -2.77 -6.20 4.30
CA THR A 62 -4.03 -5.72 4.87
C THR A 62 -5.14 -5.69 3.82
N ASP A 63 -6.39 -5.65 4.29
CA ASP A 63 -7.56 -5.53 3.41
C ASP A 63 -7.49 -4.22 2.61
N ASP A 64 -7.06 -3.11 3.23
CA ASP A 64 -6.90 -1.81 2.56
C ASP A 64 -5.87 -1.88 1.42
N ILE A 65 -4.69 -2.45 1.66
CA ILE A 65 -3.65 -2.61 0.62
C ILE A 65 -4.14 -3.48 -0.53
N THR A 66 -4.89 -4.53 -0.21
CA THR A 66 -5.49 -5.42 -1.21
C THR A 66 -6.54 -4.68 -2.04
N GLU A 67 -7.43 -3.93 -1.40
CA GLU A 67 -8.47 -3.15 -2.08
C GLU A 67 -7.87 -2.06 -2.97
N ASP A 68 -6.86 -1.34 -2.50
CA ASP A 68 -6.15 -0.29 -3.24
C ASP A 68 -5.47 -0.86 -4.50
N ALA A 69 -4.83 -2.02 -4.39
CA ALA A 69 -4.21 -2.70 -5.53
C ALA A 69 -5.26 -3.17 -6.55
N LEU A 70 -6.34 -3.82 -6.11
CA LEU A 70 -7.43 -4.27 -7.00
C LEU A 70 -8.11 -3.08 -7.70
N ASN A 71 -8.24 -1.95 -7.03
CA ASN A 71 -8.74 -0.72 -7.64
C ASN A 71 -7.75 -0.16 -8.67
N SER A 72 -6.45 -0.18 -8.37
CA SER A 72 -5.39 0.28 -9.27
C SER A 72 -5.27 -0.57 -10.54
N MET A 73 -5.37 -1.90 -10.42
CA MET A 73 -5.32 -2.83 -11.56
C MET A 73 -6.34 -2.54 -12.65
N ARG A 74 -7.45 -1.88 -12.33
CA ARG A 74 -8.46 -1.48 -13.33
C ARG A 74 -7.94 -0.43 -14.33
N PHE A 75 -6.88 0.29 -13.95
CA PHE A 75 -6.31 1.38 -14.72
C PHE A 75 -4.88 1.08 -15.19
N LEU A 76 -4.16 0.18 -14.51
CA LEU A 76 -2.80 -0.19 -14.88
C LEU A 76 -2.80 -1.11 -16.12
N PRO A 77 -1.98 -0.79 -17.15
CA PRO A 77 -1.72 -1.73 -18.24
C PRO A 77 -1.05 -3.00 -17.72
N GLY A 78 -1.37 -4.15 -18.33
CA GLY A 78 -0.76 -5.44 -17.94
C GLY A 78 0.76 -5.44 -18.04
N GLU A 79 1.35 -4.69 -18.98
CA GLU A 79 2.80 -4.55 -19.08
C GLU A 79 3.41 -3.86 -17.86
N VAL A 80 2.68 -2.95 -17.21
CA VAL A 80 3.14 -2.24 -16.01
C VAL A 80 3.05 -3.17 -14.80
N THR A 81 1.94 -3.89 -14.63
CA THR A 81 1.80 -4.85 -13.52
C THR A 81 2.84 -5.97 -13.64
N SER A 82 2.99 -6.57 -14.82
CA SER A 82 4.01 -7.59 -15.07
C SER A 82 5.44 -7.09 -14.89
N ALA A 83 5.73 -5.84 -15.26
CA ALA A 83 7.05 -5.25 -15.01
C ALA A 83 7.33 -5.06 -13.51
N ILE A 84 6.34 -4.65 -12.73
CA ILE A 84 6.43 -4.53 -11.27
C ILE A 84 6.67 -5.91 -10.64
N GLU A 85 5.83 -6.89 -10.97
CA GLU A 85 5.92 -8.27 -10.48
C GLU A 85 7.30 -8.87 -10.77
N THR A 86 7.74 -8.83 -12.03
CA THR A 86 9.04 -9.38 -12.44
C THR A 86 10.21 -8.67 -11.76
N SER A 87 10.10 -7.35 -11.57
CA SER A 87 11.14 -6.57 -10.89
C SER A 87 11.23 -6.93 -9.41
N LEU A 88 10.08 -7.05 -8.73
CA LEU A 88 10.03 -7.42 -7.32
C LEU A 88 10.43 -8.88 -7.09
N ALA A 89 9.97 -9.81 -7.92
CA ALA A 89 10.40 -11.21 -7.89
C ALA A 89 11.93 -11.32 -7.92
N ARG A 90 12.58 -10.60 -8.84
CA ARG A 90 14.04 -10.55 -8.92
C ARG A 90 14.70 -9.93 -7.69
N VAL A 91 14.15 -8.83 -7.17
CA VAL A 91 14.72 -8.12 -6.01
C VAL A 91 14.65 -8.98 -4.75
N TYR A 92 13.58 -9.75 -4.59
CA TYR A 92 13.33 -10.60 -3.43
C TYR A 92 13.75 -12.06 -3.62
N ASP A 93 14.40 -12.40 -4.74
CA ASP A 93 14.82 -13.77 -5.09
C ASP A 93 13.67 -14.79 -5.04
N VAL A 94 12.51 -14.39 -5.58
CA VAL A 94 11.31 -15.21 -5.73
C VAL A 94 11.17 -15.62 -7.19
N ASP A 95 10.77 -16.86 -7.44
CA ASP A 95 10.48 -17.33 -8.79
C ASP A 95 9.25 -16.58 -9.36
N PRO A 96 9.29 -16.06 -10.61
CA PRO A 96 8.18 -15.30 -11.17
C PRO A 96 6.88 -16.11 -11.32
N ASP A 97 6.97 -17.40 -11.65
CA ASP A 97 5.79 -18.26 -11.80
C ASP A 97 5.19 -18.55 -10.41
N GLU A 98 6.05 -18.81 -9.41
CA GLU A 98 5.61 -18.94 -8.01
C GLU A 98 4.96 -17.64 -7.49
N LEU A 99 5.52 -16.47 -7.81
CA LEU A 99 4.92 -15.20 -7.41
C LEU A 99 3.55 -15.00 -8.07
N ALA A 100 3.41 -15.34 -9.35
CA ALA A 100 2.13 -15.26 -10.04
C ALA A 100 1.05 -16.13 -9.37
N GLU A 101 1.40 -17.36 -8.97
CA GLU A 101 0.49 -18.26 -8.23
C GLU A 101 0.06 -17.69 -6.86
N LEU A 102 0.94 -16.96 -6.17
CA LEU A 102 0.62 -16.28 -4.91
C LEU A 102 -0.30 -15.08 -5.10
N LEU A 103 -0.08 -14.29 -6.16
CA LEU A 103 -0.86 -13.09 -6.46
C LEU A 103 -2.25 -13.44 -7.00
N PHE A 104 -2.34 -14.46 -7.86
CA PHE A 104 -3.55 -14.84 -8.60
C PHE A 104 -3.84 -16.33 -8.47
N PRO A 105 -4.28 -16.79 -7.28
CA PRO A 105 -4.48 -18.21 -7.03
C PRO A 105 -5.61 -18.78 -7.91
N GLY A 106 -5.27 -19.77 -8.74
CA GLY A 106 -6.22 -20.49 -9.59
C GLY A 106 -6.49 -19.86 -10.96
N GLU A 107 -5.71 -18.85 -11.35
CA GLU A 107 -5.62 -18.42 -12.76
C GLU A 107 -4.47 -19.20 -13.43
N ASP A 108 -4.83 -20.24 -14.22
CA ASP A 108 -3.91 -21.04 -15.07
C ASP A 108 -3.78 -20.46 -16.50
#